data_AF-A0A812KYH9-F1
#
_entry.id   AF-A0A812KYH9-F1
#
_cell.length_a   1.000
_cell.length_b   1.000
_cell.length_c   1.000
_cell.angle_alpha   90.00
_cell.angle_beta   90.00
_cell.angle_gamma   90.00
#
_symmetry.space_group_name_H-M   'P 1'
#
loop_
_entity.id
_entity.type
_entity.pdbx_description
1 polymer ?
#
loop_
_entity_poly.entity_id
_entity_poly.type
_entity_poly.pdbx_seq_one_letter_code
_entity_poly.pdbx_strand_id
1 'polypeptide(L)'
;MTSSHRRQSYDRARLSWEDVKSGERVISLADVVVIDRAKYAGNVGSILRHMPILGGAQILFLANSAHPPSSPYPPYPRSFIKEVMRVSMLQHYREFEGRFCLLDGGRDEVLHLLALLKSRGFVLMILENVEAFEERLHGSEEVPERGHDACRSFHYSSIYDEASVLRDLRSPIAYIFGGESGPPMPELFQACDVGGFIPSCAGSDPHSSSRTPGHKSQSHCGAGDADPSQSREQNEMECEARMHSCNLSIAACIVLSERHRLLLAKRQNDVVGCCTALAAAAGFGMQLASVATGNSRKGELFQPATARIPFGTWLA
;
A
#
# COMPACT_ATOMS: atom_id res chain seq x y z
N MET A 1 9.66 -13.80 30.12
CA MET A 1 10.45 -12.88 29.27
C MET A 1 10.80 -11.65 30.07
N THR A 2 12.10 -11.36 30.25
CA THR A 2 12.61 -10.23 31.02
C THR A 2 12.39 -8.90 30.29
N SER A 3 12.32 -7.78 31.02
CA SER A 3 12.21 -6.42 30.47
C SER A 3 13.34 -6.07 29.49
N SER A 4 14.51 -6.70 29.63
CA SER A 4 15.66 -6.53 28.75
C SER A 4 15.42 -7.02 27.32
N HIS A 5 14.74 -8.16 27.13
CA HIS A 5 14.48 -8.72 25.79
C HIS A 5 13.49 -7.90 24.97
N ARG A 6 12.48 -7.30 25.63
CA ARG A 6 11.50 -6.44 24.96
C ARG A 6 12.16 -5.16 24.44
N ARG A 7 13.09 -4.58 25.22
CA ARG A 7 13.83 -3.37 24.82
C ARG A 7 14.72 -3.62 23.60
N GLN A 8 15.47 -4.72 23.60
CA GLN A 8 16.29 -5.12 22.44
C GLN A 8 15.47 -5.35 21.17
N SER A 9 14.26 -5.93 21.29
CA SER A 9 13.41 -6.19 20.12
C SER A 9 12.89 -4.89 19.49
N TYR A 10 12.57 -3.90 20.32
CA TYR A 10 12.17 -2.57 19.86
C TYR A 10 13.32 -1.83 19.18
N ASP A 11 14.48 -1.76 19.84
CA ASP A 11 15.65 -1.03 19.33
C ASP A 11 16.16 -1.64 18.01
N ARG A 12 15.94 -2.94 17.77
CA ARG A 12 16.28 -3.61 16.51
C ARG A 12 15.30 -3.32 15.37
N ALA A 13 14.00 -3.17 15.68
CA ALA A 13 12.96 -2.95 14.68
C ALA A 13 12.85 -1.48 14.26
N ARG A 14 13.20 -0.56 15.17
CA ARG A 14 13.15 0.88 14.91
C ARG A 14 14.43 1.37 14.23
N LEU A 15 14.26 2.09 13.14
CA LEU A 15 15.30 2.87 12.48
C LEU A 15 15.25 4.32 12.98
N SER A 16 16.42 4.91 13.23
CA SER A 16 16.49 6.36 13.42
C SER A 16 16.38 7.06 12.06
N TRP A 17 15.87 8.30 12.07
CA TRP A 17 15.79 9.09 10.85
C TRP A 17 17.18 9.45 10.32
N GLU A 18 18.15 9.62 11.20
CA GLU A 18 19.55 9.87 10.93
C GLU A 18 20.18 8.70 10.15
N ASP A 19 19.88 7.46 10.52
CA ASP A 19 20.33 6.26 9.80
C ASP A 19 19.72 6.17 8.40
N VAL A 20 18.47 6.64 8.24
CA VAL A 20 17.80 6.68 6.93
C VAL A 20 18.44 7.74 6.03
N LYS A 21 18.71 8.94 6.58
CA LYS A 21 19.34 10.06 5.85
C LYS A 21 20.77 9.74 5.40
N SER A 22 21.58 9.14 6.28
CA SER A 22 22.96 8.74 5.94
C SER A 22 22.97 7.71 4.81
N GLY A 23 21.90 6.92 4.69
CA GLY A 23 21.65 6.04 3.57
C GLY A 23 22.64 4.89 3.44
N GLU A 24 23.46 4.66 4.47
CA GLU A 24 24.32 3.51 4.62
C GLU A 24 23.45 2.30 5.00
N ARG A 25 23.06 1.52 3.99
CA ARG A 25 22.49 0.15 4.11
C ARG A 25 21.05 0.00 4.59
N VAL A 26 20.31 1.08 4.85
CA VAL A 26 18.96 0.97 5.42
C VAL A 26 17.89 0.73 4.34
N ILE A 27 17.89 1.53 3.28
CA ILE A 27 16.90 1.40 2.20
C ILE A 27 17.49 0.48 1.13
N SER A 28 17.09 -0.79 1.15
CA SER A 28 17.35 -1.72 0.05
C SER A 28 16.58 -1.32 -1.21
N LEU A 29 16.84 -1.97 -2.34
CA LEU A 29 16.02 -1.84 -3.57
C LEU A 29 14.63 -2.49 -3.43
N ALA A 30 14.15 -2.71 -2.21
CA ALA A 30 12.82 -3.24 -1.96
C ALA A 30 11.82 -2.10 -1.78
N ASP A 31 10.54 -2.41 -1.99
CA ASP A 31 9.45 -1.46 -1.81
C ASP A 31 9.40 -0.93 -0.35
N VAL A 32 8.78 0.23 -0.15
CA VAL A 32 8.57 0.83 1.18
C VAL A 32 7.13 1.31 1.33
N VAL A 33 6.68 1.45 2.58
CA VAL A 33 5.36 1.99 2.91
C VAL A 33 5.53 3.28 3.71
N VAL A 34 4.83 4.33 3.31
CA VAL A 34 4.76 5.61 4.04
C VAL A 34 3.32 5.84 4.44
N ILE A 35 3.09 6.08 5.74
CA ILE A 35 1.75 6.39 6.26
C ILE A 35 1.81 7.75 6.92
N ASP A 36 1.04 8.70 6.39
CA ASP A 36 0.95 10.04 6.95
C ASP A 36 -0.29 10.19 7.84
N ARG A 37 -0.12 10.68 9.07
CA ARG A 37 -1.22 10.97 10.03
C ARG A 37 -2.07 9.76 10.43
N ALA A 38 -1.44 8.60 10.66
CA ALA A 38 -2.11 7.41 11.16
C ALA A 38 -2.84 7.68 12.49
N LYS A 39 -4.07 7.19 12.65
CA LYS A 39 -4.85 7.32 13.89
C LYS A 39 -4.86 6.04 14.70
N TYR A 40 -4.88 4.90 14.03
CA TYR A 40 -5.10 3.60 14.67
C TYR A 40 -3.83 2.74 14.65
N ALA A 41 -3.22 2.57 15.82
CA ALA A 41 -2.03 1.74 16.01
C ALA A 41 -2.22 0.29 15.54
N GLY A 42 -3.44 -0.26 15.66
CA GLY A 42 -3.78 -1.59 15.17
C GLY A 42 -3.63 -1.73 13.66
N ASN A 43 -4.01 -0.72 12.88
CA ASN A 43 -3.86 -0.74 11.42
C ASN A 43 -2.38 -0.71 11.04
N VAL A 44 -1.61 0.21 11.64
CA VAL A 44 -0.15 0.30 11.43
C VAL A 44 0.57 -0.99 11.80
N GLY A 45 0.26 -1.55 12.98
CA GLY A 45 0.83 -2.82 13.42
C GLY A 45 0.48 -3.97 12.48
N SER A 46 -0.75 -4.01 11.96
CA SER A 46 -1.16 -4.99 10.96
C SER A 46 -0.37 -4.85 9.66
N ILE A 47 -0.20 -3.63 9.13
CA ILE A 47 0.61 -3.40 7.92
C ILE A 47 2.05 -3.88 8.13
N LEU A 48 2.66 -3.49 9.26
CA LEU A 48 4.02 -3.88 9.62
C LEU A 48 4.20 -5.39 9.74
N ARG A 49 3.15 -6.12 10.15
CA ARG A 49 3.14 -7.59 10.19
C ARG A 49 3.13 -8.21 8.79
N HIS A 50 2.39 -7.62 7.85
CA HIS A 50 2.13 -8.23 6.55
C HIS A 50 3.11 -7.80 5.45
N MET A 51 3.71 -6.61 5.55
CA MET A 51 4.67 -6.11 4.54
C MET A 51 5.82 -7.08 4.20
N PRO A 52 6.44 -7.81 5.15
CA PRO A 52 7.54 -8.71 4.81
C PRO A 52 7.04 -9.99 4.12
N ILE A 53 5.76 -10.33 4.29
CA ILE A 53 5.12 -11.52 3.74
C ILE A 53 4.60 -11.23 2.32
N LEU A 54 3.92 -10.09 2.15
CA LEU A 54 3.06 -9.84 1.00
C LEU A 54 3.68 -9.02 -0.11
N GLY A 55 4.92 -8.54 -0.02
CA GLY A 55 5.47 -7.67 -1.07
C GLY A 55 6.97 -7.46 -1.02
N GLY A 56 7.62 -7.99 0.02
CA GLY A 56 9.04 -7.71 0.25
C GLY A 56 9.31 -6.28 0.68
N ALA A 57 8.27 -5.47 0.98
CA ALA A 57 8.48 -4.15 1.52
C ALA A 57 9.17 -4.24 2.89
N GLN A 58 10.24 -3.47 3.08
CA GLN A 58 11.17 -3.66 4.21
C GLN A 58 11.06 -2.59 5.29
N ILE A 59 10.63 -1.38 4.91
CA ILE A 59 10.53 -0.25 5.84
C ILE A 59 9.14 0.36 5.78
N LEU A 60 8.57 0.58 6.96
CA LEU A 60 7.40 1.41 7.17
C LEU A 60 7.80 2.75 7.78
N PHE A 61 7.48 3.86 7.11
CA PHE A 61 7.64 5.21 7.63
C PHE A 61 6.33 5.71 8.22
N LEU A 62 6.35 6.08 9.50
CA LEU A 62 5.23 6.75 10.18
C LEU A 62 5.50 8.23 10.26
N ALA A 63 4.73 8.97 9.49
CA ALA A 63 4.75 10.41 9.45
C ALA A 63 3.51 10.99 10.13
N ASN A 64 3.63 12.23 10.59
CA ASN A 64 2.49 13.04 10.96
C ASN A 64 2.73 14.46 10.44
N SER A 65 2.36 14.72 9.18
CA SER A 65 2.55 16.00 8.52
C SER A 65 1.84 17.17 9.21
N ALA A 66 0.76 16.89 9.94
CA ALA A 66 0.03 17.87 10.74
C ALA A 66 0.72 18.20 12.09
N HIS A 67 1.80 17.49 12.44
CA HIS A 67 2.54 17.74 13.66
C HIS A 67 3.34 19.05 13.55
N PRO A 68 3.15 20.02 14.46
CA PRO A 68 3.89 21.26 14.43
C PRO A 68 5.39 21.02 14.63
N PRO A 69 6.29 21.61 13.82
CA PRO A 69 7.74 21.45 13.99
C PRO A 69 8.24 21.92 15.37
N SER A 70 7.52 22.86 15.99
CA SER A 70 7.85 23.42 17.31
C SER A 70 7.31 22.61 18.49
N SER A 71 6.57 21.53 18.25
CA SER A 71 5.96 20.74 19.33
C SER A 71 7.04 19.97 20.10
N PRO A 72 7.09 20.09 21.44
CA PRO A 72 8.03 19.33 22.28
C PRO A 72 7.61 17.86 22.46
N TYR A 73 6.43 17.48 21.96
CA TYR A 73 5.89 16.13 22.06
C TYR A 73 6.20 15.34 20.78
N PRO A 74 6.39 14.01 20.88
CA PRO A 74 6.52 13.19 19.68
C PRO A 74 5.19 13.15 18.92
N PRO A 75 5.23 12.96 17.59
CA PRO A 75 4.02 12.86 16.76
C PRO A 75 3.12 11.69 17.16
N TYR A 76 3.70 10.64 17.76
CA TYR A 76 2.98 9.47 18.24
C TYR A 76 3.32 9.20 19.71
N PRO A 77 2.31 9.03 20.59
CA PRO A 77 2.57 8.74 21.99
C PRO A 77 3.14 7.32 22.18
N ARG A 78 3.85 7.10 23.28
CA ARG A 78 4.45 5.78 23.59
C ARG A 78 3.42 4.64 23.64
N SER A 79 2.19 4.91 24.04
CA SER A 79 1.09 3.92 24.04
C SER A 79 0.76 3.45 22.63
N PHE A 80 0.70 4.37 21.66
CA PHE A 80 0.48 4.05 20.25
C PHE A 80 1.58 3.13 19.73
N ILE A 81 2.85 3.50 19.96
CA ILE A 81 3.99 2.70 19.50
C ILE A 81 4.03 1.31 20.16
N LYS A 82 3.73 1.22 21.46
CA LYS A 82 3.61 -0.09 22.15
C LYS A 82 2.55 -0.97 21.51
N GLU A 83 1.43 -0.39 21.11
CA GLU A 83 0.34 -1.12 20.46
C GLU A 83 0.71 -1.56 19.03
N VAL A 84 1.37 -0.69 18.25
CA VAL A 84 1.95 -1.06 16.94
C VAL A 84 2.85 -2.29 17.09
N MET A 85 3.77 -2.28 18.05
CA MET A 85 4.69 -3.39 18.29
C MET A 85 3.98 -4.66 18.78
N ARG A 86 2.91 -4.52 19.55
CA ARG A 86 2.10 -5.64 20.03
C ARG A 86 1.38 -6.32 18.85
N VAL A 87 0.75 -5.54 17.97
CA VAL A 87 -0.04 -6.06 16.85
C VAL A 87 0.86 -6.56 15.71
N SER A 88 2.00 -5.91 15.48
CA SER A 88 2.94 -6.31 14.43
C SER A 88 3.60 -7.66 14.67
N MET A 89 3.63 -8.10 15.93
CA MET A 89 4.25 -9.36 16.35
C MET A 89 5.74 -9.45 15.97
N LEU A 90 6.41 -8.35 15.63
CA LEU A 90 7.80 -8.34 15.13
C LEU A 90 8.79 -9.06 16.06
N GLN A 91 8.55 -9.01 17.38
CA GLN A 91 9.37 -9.72 18.38
C GLN A 91 9.37 -11.25 18.20
N HIS A 92 8.38 -11.82 17.51
CA HIS A 92 8.25 -13.25 17.26
C HIS A 92 8.88 -13.69 15.93
N TYR A 93 9.19 -12.74 15.05
CA TYR A 93 9.63 -12.99 13.68
C TYR A 93 11.11 -12.63 13.53
N ARG A 94 12.01 -13.49 14.03
CA ARG A 94 13.47 -13.25 13.91
C ARG A 94 13.98 -13.27 12.47
N GLU A 95 13.26 -13.95 11.59
CA GLU A 95 13.61 -14.16 10.18
C GLU A 95 13.11 -13.03 9.27
N PHE A 96 12.18 -12.21 9.74
CA PHE A 96 11.62 -11.13 8.95
C PHE A 96 12.28 -9.80 9.32
N GLU A 97 12.88 -9.15 8.33
CA GLU A 97 13.60 -7.88 8.49
C GLU A 97 12.67 -6.65 8.45
N GLY A 98 11.40 -6.81 8.83
CA GLY A 98 10.46 -5.69 8.88
C GLY A 98 10.93 -4.62 9.86
N ARG A 99 11.17 -3.40 9.37
CA ARG A 99 11.59 -2.25 10.17
C ARG A 99 10.61 -1.11 10.03
N PHE A 100 10.63 -0.21 10.99
CA PHE A 100 9.87 1.04 10.90
C PHE A 100 10.71 2.24 11.34
N CYS A 101 10.39 3.41 10.79
CA CYS A 101 11.00 4.69 11.13
C CYS A 101 9.90 5.68 11.50
N LEU A 102 10.14 6.49 12.52
CA LEU A 102 9.24 7.58 12.92
C LEU A 102 9.83 8.89 12.39
N LEU A 103 9.01 9.70 11.72
CA LEU A 103 9.38 11.05 11.28
C LEU A 103 8.80 12.06 12.26
N ASP A 104 9.68 12.70 13.04
CA ASP A 104 9.30 13.55 14.17
C ASP A 104 9.24 15.04 13.79
N GLY A 105 9.82 15.43 12.65
CA GLY A 105 9.90 16.81 12.15
C GLY A 105 8.69 17.28 11.33
N GLY A 106 7.56 16.58 11.43
CA GLY A 106 6.31 16.97 10.79
C GLY A 106 6.39 17.03 9.26
N ARG A 107 5.81 18.07 8.67
CA ARG A 107 5.70 18.24 7.21
C ARG A 107 7.05 18.21 6.47
N ASP A 108 8.06 18.93 6.98
CA ASP A 108 9.33 19.09 6.25
C ASP A 108 10.12 17.80 6.15
N GLU A 109 10.11 16.98 7.21
CA GLU A 109 10.74 15.65 7.18
C GLU A 109 10.04 14.69 6.23
N VAL A 110 8.71 14.78 6.08
CA VAL A 110 7.99 13.99 5.08
C VAL A 110 8.46 14.35 3.68
N LEU A 111 8.50 15.64 3.35
CA LEU A 111 8.96 16.09 2.03
C LEU A 111 10.43 15.71 1.78
N HIS A 112 11.28 15.80 2.80
CA HIS A 112 12.66 15.35 2.71
C HIS A 112 12.77 13.83 2.46
N LEU A 113 11.96 13.01 3.15
CA LEU A 113 11.89 11.57 2.89
C LEU A 113 11.49 11.28 1.44
N LEU A 114 10.47 11.96 0.90
CA LEU A 114 10.03 11.75 -0.48
C LEU A 114 11.12 12.13 -1.49
N ALA A 115 11.78 13.27 -1.28
CA ALA A 115 12.90 13.69 -2.11
C ALA A 115 14.06 12.68 -2.04
N LEU A 116 14.36 12.15 -0.86
CA LEU A 116 15.37 11.12 -0.67
C LEU A 116 15.00 9.83 -1.42
N LEU A 117 13.78 9.32 -1.25
CA LEU A 117 13.31 8.10 -1.93
C LEU A 117 13.38 8.28 -3.46
N LYS A 118 12.94 9.43 -3.98
CA LYS A 118 13.01 9.75 -5.40
C LYS A 118 14.46 9.80 -5.91
N SER A 119 15.37 10.39 -5.15
CA SER A 119 16.81 10.41 -5.48
C SER A 119 17.43 9.00 -5.52
N ARG A 120 16.81 8.03 -4.85
CA ARG A 120 17.19 6.61 -4.81
C ARG A 120 16.51 5.77 -5.89
N GLY A 121 15.75 6.40 -6.80
CA GLY A 121 15.08 5.71 -7.91
C GLY A 121 13.77 5.03 -7.53
N PHE A 122 13.19 5.37 -6.37
CA PHE A 122 11.84 4.92 -6.05
C PHE A 122 10.82 5.65 -6.90
N VAL A 123 9.80 4.92 -7.34
CA VAL A 123 8.57 5.50 -7.85
C VAL A 123 7.65 5.78 -6.67
N LEU A 124 7.23 7.04 -6.54
CA LEU A 124 6.36 7.48 -5.46
C LEU A 124 4.90 7.33 -5.89
N MET A 125 4.18 6.40 -5.26
CA MET A 125 2.79 6.10 -5.58
C MET A 125 1.90 6.47 -4.40
N ILE A 126 1.07 7.50 -4.56
CA ILE A 126 0.03 7.82 -3.58
C ILE A 126 -1.22 6.99 -3.84
N LEU A 127 -1.78 6.45 -2.76
CA LEU A 127 -2.96 5.61 -2.79
C LEU A 127 -4.10 6.30 -2.08
N GLU A 128 -5.16 6.57 -2.84
CA GLU A 128 -6.36 7.27 -2.37
C GLU A 128 -7.60 6.79 -3.13
N ASN A 129 -8.77 7.19 -2.65
CA ASN A 129 -10.02 6.94 -3.37
C ASN A 129 -10.11 7.83 -4.62
N VAL A 130 -10.90 7.41 -5.62
CA VAL A 130 -11.06 8.14 -6.88
C VAL A 130 -11.57 9.55 -6.63
N GLU A 131 -12.54 9.69 -5.72
CA GLU A 131 -13.17 10.95 -5.36
C GLU A 131 -12.14 11.95 -4.82
N ALA A 132 -11.14 11.48 -4.06
CA ALA A 132 -10.08 12.33 -3.53
C ALA A 132 -9.12 12.82 -4.62
N PHE A 133 -8.94 12.06 -5.70
CA PHE A 133 -8.19 12.52 -6.89
C PHE A 133 -9.03 13.51 -7.70
N GLU A 134 -10.30 13.22 -7.93
CA GLU A 134 -11.22 14.08 -8.70
C GLU A 134 -11.46 15.43 -8.03
N GLU A 135 -11.72 15.46 -6.72
CA GLU A 135 -11.90 16.70 -5.95
C GLU A 135 -10.68 17.61 -6.09
N ARG A 136 -9.47 17.07 -6.20
CA ARG A 136 -8.25 17.86 -6.35
C ARG A 136 -8.00 18.35 -7.77
N LEU A 137 -8.38 17.54 -8.75
CA LEU A 137 -8.27 17.92 -10.16
C LEU A 137 -9.31 18.99 -10.53
N HIS A 138 -10.49 18.94 -9.92
CA HIS A 138 -11.62 19.82 -10.24
C HIS A 138 -11.83 20.97 -9.24
N GLY A 139 -11.43 20.80 -7.98
CA GLY A 139 -11.64 21.81 -6.92
C GLY A 139 -10.70 23.02 -6.96
N SER A 140 -9.95 23.22 -8.05
CA SER A 140 -9.01 24.34 -8.21
C SER A 140 -9.54 25.52 -9.06
N GLU A 141 -10.86 25.59 -9.30
CA GLU A 141 -11.45 26.66 -10.12
C GLU A 141 -11.27 28.09 -9.54
N GLU A 142 -10.78 28.25 -8.31
CA GLU A 142 -10.42 29.56 -7.73
C GLU A 142 -8.90 29.81 -7.58
N VAL A 143 -8.06 29.22 -8.45
CA VAL A 143 -6.63 29.59 -8.46
C VAL A 143 -6.41 30.88 -9.27
N PRO A 144 -5.86 31.95 -8.66
CA PRO A 144 -5.65 33.23 -9.34
C PRO A 144 -4.72 33.10 -10.55
N GLU A 145 -5.07 33.80 -11.65
CA GLU A 145 -4.55 33.77 -13.03
C GLU A 145 -3.01 33.91 -13.25
N ARG A 146 -2.15 33.77 -12.24
CA ARG A 146 -0.70 33.98 -12.38
C ARG A 146 0.08 32.70 -12.15
N GLY A 147 0.16 31.86 -13.19
CA GLY A 147 1.19 30.82 -13.30
C GLY A 147 0.72 29.49 -13.90
N HIS A 148 0.24 29.50 -15.15
CA HIS A 148 -0.37 28.34 -15.82
C HIS A 148 0.59 27.23 -16.30
N ASP A 149 1.90 27.31 -16.05
CA ASP A 149 2.89 26.42 -16.70
C ASP A 149 3.29 25.16 -15.90
N ALA A 150 2.72 24.89 -14.72
CA ALA A 150 3.17 23.78 -13.86
C ALA A 150 2.16 22.64 -13.65
N CYS A 151 0.92 22.74 -14.13
CA CYS A 151 -0.06 21.66 -13.98
C CYS A 151 0.19 20.53 -14.99
N ARG A 152 1.22 19.73 -14.74
CA ARG A 152 1.30 18.38 -15.31
C ARG A 152 0.02 17.64 -14.92
N SER A 153 -0.66 17.04 -15.89
CA SER A 153 -1.79 16.14 -15.64
C SER A 153 -1.33 15.04 -14.68
N PHE A 154 -1.80 15.08 -13.43
CA PHE A 154 -1.50 14.05 -12.45
C PHE A 154 -2.20 12.76 -12.86
N HIS A 155 -1.42 11.73 -13.17
CA HIS A 155 -1.94 10.46 -13.68
C HIS A 155 -2.27 9.52 -12.51
N TYR A 156 -3.49 9.00 -12.48
CA TYR A 156 -3.92 7.95 -11.55
C TYR A 156 -4.70 6.85 -12.29
N SER A 157 -4.57 5.61 -11.83
CA SER A 157 -5.23 4.44 -12.44
C SER A 157 -5.62 3.41 -11.39
N SER A 158 -6.41 2.40 -11.77
CA SER A 158 -6.63 1.26 -10.88
C SER A 158 -5.31 0.55 -10.63
N ILE A 159 -5.12 0.02 -9.42
CA ILE A 159 -3.97 -0.84 -9.12
C ILE A 159 -3.95 -2.11 -9.98
N TYR A 160 -5.08 -2.52 -10.55
CA TYR A 160 -5.22 -3.73 -11.38
C TYR A 160 -5.04 -3.48 -12.88
N ASP A 161 -5.01 -2.22 -13.32
CA ASP A 161 -4.94 -1.86 -14.73
C ASP A 161 -3.63 -2.26 -15.40
N GLU A 162 -3.64 -2.37 -16.73
CA GLU A 162 -2.44 -2.68 -17.51
C GLU A 162 -1.40 -1.55 -17.48
N ALA A 163 -1.88 -0.31 -17.38
CA ALA A 163 -1.03 0.86 -17.24
C ALA A 163 -0.56 1.10 -15.80
N SER A 164 -0.96 0.24 -14.85
CA SER A 164 -0.58 0.38 -13.44
C SER A 164 0.93 0.30 -13.28
N VAL A 165 1.48 1.25 -12.50
CA VAL A 165 2.90 1.28 -12.15
C VAL A 165 3.36 0.02 -11.42
N LEU A 166 2.43 -0.72 -10.81
CA LEU A 166 2.71 -1.99 -10.17
C LEU A 166 3.24 -3.05 -11.15
N ARG A 167 3.04 -2.88 -12.46
CA ARG A 167 3.60 -3.76 -13.50
C ARG A 167 5.07 -3.46 -13.82
N ASP A 168 5.62 -2.30 -13.43
CA ASP A 168 7.08 -2.07 -13.52
C ASP A 168 7.80 -2.75 -12.37
N LEU A 169 8.16 -4.02 -12.59
CA LEU A 169 8.81 -4.87 -11.58
C LEU A 169 10.32 -4.61 -11.44
N ARG A 170 10.87 -3.57 -12.08
CA ARG A 170 12.30 -3.20 -11.97
C ARG A 170 12.52 -2.08 -10.97
N SER A 171 11.58 -1.15 -10.88
CA SER A 171 11.69 0.01 -10.01
C SER A 171 11.09 -0.31 -8.64
N PRO A 172 11.77 0.04 -7.54
CA PRO A 172 11.16 -0.04 -6.22
C PRO A 172 10.06 1.00 -6.07
N ILE A 173 9.00 0.67 -5.34
CA ILE A 173 7.84 1.54 -5.14
C ILE A 173 7.76 1.99 -3.69
N ALA A 174 7.51 3.28 -3.48
CA ALA A 174 7.10 3.82 -2.20
C ALA A 174 5.58 4.01 -2.20
N TYR A 175 4.87 3.14 -1.48
CA TYR A 175 3.43 3.21 -1.31
C TYR A 175 3.09 4.24 -0.24
N ILE A 176 2.42 5.32 -0.63
CA ILE A 176 2.10 6.46 0.24
C ILE A 176 0.61 6.45 0.54
N PHE A 177 0.25 6.35 1.81
CA PHE A 177 -1.13 6.35 2.28
C PHE A 177 -1.42 7.56 3.16
N GLY A 178 -2.60 8.15 2.96
CA GLY A 178 -3.24 8.98 3.97
C GLY A 178 -3.66 8.14 5.17
N GLY A 179 -3.54 8.71 6.36
CA GLY A 179 -3.98 8.12 7.62
C GLY A 179 -5.42 8.50 7.94
N GLU A 180 -6.00 7.85 8.95
CA GLU A 180 -7.42 8.00 9.28
C GLU A 180 -7.72 9.31 10.04
N SER A 181 -6.72 10.17 10.23
CA SER A 181 -6.87 11.46 10.91
C SER A 181 -7.22 12.61 9.96
N GLY A 182 -7.33 12.36 8.66
CA GLY A 182 -7.72 13.33 7.65
C GLY A 182 -7.05 13.08 6.31
N PRO A 183 -7.38 13.88 5.28
CA PRO A 183 -6.80 13.72 3.96
C PRO A 183 -5.27 13.92 4.00
N PRO A 184 -4.52 13.28 3.09
CA PRO A 184 -3.10 13.53 2.93
C PRO A 184 -2.86 15.00 2.56
N MET A 185 -1.75 15.58 3.01
CA MET A 185 -1.43 16.98 2.68
C MET A 185 -1.32 17.19 1.15
N PRO A 186 -1.74 18.35 0.60
CA PRO A 186 -1.63 18.69 -0.83
C PRO A 186 -0.27 18.38 -1.47
N GLU A 187 0.78 18.65 -0.73
CA GLU A 187 2.16 18.50 -1.17
C GLU A 187 2.56 17.05 -1.40
N LEU A 188 1.88 16.07 -0.78
CA LEU A 188 2.11 14.66 -1.06
C LEU A 188 1.76 14.32 -2.51
N PHE A 189 0.65 14.87 -3.02
CA PHE A 189 0.21 14.60 -4.39
C PHE A 189 1.15 15.25 -5.41
N GLN A 190 1.67 16.44 -5.08
CA GLN A 190 2.66 17.13 -5.93
C GLN A 190 4.02 16.43 -5.93
N ALA A 191 4.41 15.81 -4.81
CA ALA A 191 5.67 15.08 -4.70
C ALA A 191 5.61 13.69 -5.37
N CYS A 192 4.43 13.08 -5.44
CA CYS A 192 4.24 11.75 -6.02
C CYS A 192 4.33 11.75 -7.55
N ASP A 193 4.77 10.62 -8.10
CA ASP A 193 4.90 10.43 -9.54
C ASP A 193 3.57 9.97 -10.15
N VAL A 194 2.81 9.16 -9.42
CA VAL A 194 1.54 8.57 -9.86
C VAL A 194 0.56 8.40 -8.70
N GLY A 195 -0.72 8.41 -9.01
CA GLY A 195 -1.79 7.97 -8.11
C GLY A 195 -2.24 6.55 -8.41
N GLY A 196 -2.78 5.86 -7.41
CA GLY A 196 -3.53 4.64 -7.63
C GLY A 196 -4.71 4.50 -6.69
N PHE A 197 -5.72 3.77 -7.13
CA PHE A 197 -6.91 3.50 -6.34
C PHE A 197 -7.31 2.02 -6.40
N ILE A 198 -8.03 1.58 -5.37
CA ILE A 198 -8.64 0.24 -5.30
C ILE A 198 -10.09 0.40 -5.76
N PRO A 199 -10.52 -0.22 -6.88
CA PRO A 199 -11.91 -0.17 -7.31
C PRO A 199 -12.85 -0.72 -6.23
N SER A 200 -13.88 0.05 -5.89
CA SER A 200 -14.95 -0.38 -4.97
C SER A 200 -16.21 -0.69 -5.75
N CYS A 201 -16.87 -1.81 -5.45
CA CYS A 201 -18.11 -2.24 -6.12
C CYS A 201 -19.36 -1.43 -5.71
N ALA A 202 -19.22 -0.42 -4.85
CA ALA A 202 -20.36 0.21 -4.19
C ALA A 202 -21.23 1.12 -5.09
N GLY A 203 -20.90 1.30 -6.37
CA GLY A 203 -21.63 2.19 -7.29
C GLY A 203 -22.35 1.53 -8.48
N SER A 204 -22.23 0.22 -8.69
CA SER A 204 -22.68 -0.43 -9.92
C SER A 204 -24.03 -1.16 -9.80
N ASP A 205 -24.94 -0.65 -8.96
CA ASP A 205 -26.32 -1.18 -8.90
C ASP A 205 -27.24 -0.31 -9.80
N PRO A 206 -27.40 -0.64 -11.10
CA PRO A 206 -28.24 0.13 -12.04
C PRO A 206 -29.74 0.11 -11.72
N HIS A 207 -30.14 -0.53 -10.61
CA HIS A 207 -31.53 -0.72 -10.19
C HIS A 207 -31.89 -0.03 -8.86
N SER A 208 -31.02 0.82 -8.30
CA SER A 208 -31.26 1.44 -6.99
C SER A 208 -32.31 2.57 -6.96
N SER A 209 -32.99 2.87 -8.07
CA SER A 209 -34.09 3.84 -8.16
C SER A 209 -35.41 3.41 -7.47
N SER A 210 -35.38 2.40 -6.59
CA SER A 210 -36.56 1.97 -5.82
C SER A 210 -36.27 1.57 -4.37
N ARG A 211 -35.50 2.38 -3.63
CA ARG A 211 -35.49 2.26 -2.16
C ARG A 211 -36.71 2.95 -1.55
N THR A 212 -37.76 2.17 -1.29
CA THR A 212 -38.83 2.52 -0.36
C THR A 212 -38.26 2.83 1.03
N PRO A 213 -38.72 3.89 1.72
CA PRO A 213 -38.18 4.29 3.02
C PRO A 213 -38.58 3.28 4.11
N GLY A 214 -37.62 2.50 4.57
CA GLY A 214 -37.79 1.56 5.69
C GLY A 214 -37.63 2.23 7.05
N HIS A 215 -38.67 2.09 7.88
CA HIS A 215 -38.82 2.42 9.31
C HIS A 215 -37.59 2.94 10.09
N LYS A 216 -37.69 4.21 10.52
CA LYS A 216 -36.85 4.83 11.56
C LYS A 216 -37.39 4.47 12.95
N SER A 217 -36.58 3.82 13.78
CA SER A 217 -36.81 3.70 15.22
C SER A 217 -36.65 5.06 15.87
N GLN A 218 -37.74 5.61 16.41
CA GLN A 218 -37.76 6.84 17.18
C GLN A 218 -37.16 6.60 18.59
N SER A 219 -36.13 7.35 18.94
CA SER A 219 -35.77 7.61 20.34
C SER A 219 -35.79 9.11 20.61
N HIS A 220 -36.80 9.57 21.36
CA HIS A 220 -36.76 10.82 22.14
C HIS A 220 -35.53 10.78 23.07
N CYS A 221 -34.79 11.86 23.37
CA CYS A 221 -35.19 13.07 24.10
C CYS A 221 -34.14 14.19 23.91
N GLY A 222 -34.55 15.47 23.99
CA GLY A 222 -33.65 16.59 24.32
C GLY A 222 -33.78 17.81 23.41
N ALA A 223 -34.62 18.78 23.81
CA ALA A 223 -34.81 20.03 23.10
C ALA A 223 -33.65 21.01 23.35
N GLY A 224 -32.89 21.29 22.30
CA GLY A 224 -32.10 22.50 22.13
C GLY A 224 -32.30 22.94 20.69
N ASP A 225 -32.77 24.17 20.48
CA ASP A 225 -33.17 24.73 19.19
C ASP A 225 -31.96 24.94 18.25
N ALA A 226 -31.45 23.83 17.71
CA ALA A 226 -30.61 23.80 16.53
C ALA A 226 -31.40 23.12 15.41
N ASP A 227 -31.52 23.78 14.26
CA ASP A 227 -32.28 23.32 13.10
C ASP A 227 -31.88 21.88 12.70
N PRO A 228 -32.73 20.86 12.99
CA PRO A 228 -32.38 19.45 12.83
C PRO A 228 -32.40 19.01 11.35
N SER A 229 -32.78 19.89 10.42
CA SER A 229 -32.85 19.61 8.99
C SER A 229 -31.45 19.53 8.37
N GLN A 230 -30.58 20.50 8.69
CA GLN A 230 -29.25 20.62 8.09
C GLN A 230 -28.28 19.55 8.61
N SER A 231 -28.39 19.17 9.89
CA SER A 231 -27.54 18.13 10.48
C SER A 231 -27.85 16.72 9.96
N ARG A 232 -29.03 16.50 9.39
CA ARG A 232 -29.44 15.18 8.88
C ARG A 232 -28.91 14.92 7.47
N GLU A 233 -29.04 15.90 6.59
CA GLU A 233 -28.55 15.79 5.20
C GLU A 233 -27.03 15.69 5.14
N GLN A 234 -26.31 16.46 5.97
CA GLN A 234 -24.85 16.33 6.11
C GLN A 234 -24.43 14.95 6.64
N ASN A 235 -25.17 14.38 7.60
CA ASN A 235 -24.87 13.05 8.13
C ASN A 235 -25.16 11.92 7.12
N GLU A 236 -26.18 12.06 6.28
CA GLU A 236 -26.50 11.06 5.24
C GLU A 236 -25.44 11.10 4.11
N MET A 237 -25.00 12.29 3.69
CA MET A 237 -23.96 12.46 2.67
C MET A 237 -22.56 12.01 3.16
N GLU A 238 -22.20 12.29 4.43
CA GLU A 238 -21.00 11.71 5.04
C GLU A 238 -21.06 10.18 5.13
N CYS A 239 -22.25 9.61 5.29
CA CYS A 239 -22.44 8.16 5.39
C CYS A 239 -22.25 7.47 4.02
N GLU A 240 -22.76 8.07 2.94
CA GLU A 240 -22.57 7.58 1.58
C GLU A 240 -21.10 7.69 1.13
N ALA A 241 -20.43 8.82 1.35
CA ALA A 241 -19.01 8.96 1.04
C ALA A 241 -18.13 7.98 1.85
N ARG A 242 -18.51 7.63 3.09
CA ARG A 242 -17.80 6.62 3.90
C ARG A 242 -17.97 5.19 3.39
N MET A 243 -19.02 4.87 2.62
CA MET A 243 -19.22 3.53 2.06
C MET A 243 -18.18 3.13 1.01
N HIS A 244 -17.37 4.08 0.51
CA HIS A 244 -16.37 3.84 -0.53
C HIS A 244 -14.92 3.73 -0.01
N SER A 245 -14.67 3.93 1.28
CA SER A 245 -13.30 3.86 1.84
C SER A 245 -12.96 2.49 2.44
N CYS A 246 -11.78 1.97 2.11
CA CYS A 246 -11.25 0.73 2.67
C CYS A 246 -10.50 1.01 3.99
N ASN A 247 -10.52 0.07 4.94
CA ASN A 247 -9.64 0.16 6.12
C ASN A 247 -8.17 0.25 5.66
N LEU A 248 -7.41 1.20 6.23
CA LEU A 248 -6.01 1.48 5.85
C LEU A 248 -5.13 0.22 5.77
N SER A 249 -5.23 -0.68 6.75
CA SER A 249 -4.42 -1.90 6.75
C SER A 249 -4.83 -2.89 5.67
N ILE A 250 -6.12 -2.94 5.34
CA ILE A 250 -6.64 -3.77 4.27
C ILE A 250 -6.22 -3.20 2.91
N ALA A 251 -6.34 -1.89 2.71
CA ALA A 251 -5.88 -1.21 1.49
C ALA A 251 -4.39 -1.48 1.23
N ALA A 252 -3.55 -1.32 2.24
CA ALA A 252 -2.13 -1.63 2.15
C ALA A 252 -1.87 -3.11 1.82
N CYS A 253 -2.58 -4.04 2.47
CA CYS A 253 -2.43 -5.46 2.18
C CYS A 253 -2.86 -5.82 0.75
N ILE A 254 -3.93 -5.20 0.23
CA ILE A 254 -4.40 -5.41 -1.15
C ILE A 254 -3.31 -4.99 -2.15
N VAL A 255 -2.77 -3.78 -2.00
CA VAL A 255 -1.76 -3.24 -2.94
C VAL A 255 -0.48 -4.07 -2.89
N LEU A 256 0.00 -4.39 -1.68
CA LEU A 256 1.19 -5.23 -1.51
C LEU A 256 0.97 -6.62 -2.13
N SER A 257 -0.17 -7.26 -1.86
CA SER A 257 -0.51 -8.57 -2.43
C SER A 257 -0.54 -8.54 -3.96
N GLU A 258 -1.08 -7.47 -4.54
CA GLU A 258 -1.13 -7.33 -6.00
C GLU A 258 0.27 -7.21 -6.60
N ARG A 259 1.14 -6.39 -6.00
CA ARG A 259 2.56 -6.33 -6.39
C ARG A 259 3.23 -7.70 -6.31
N HIS A 260 3.01 -8.44 -5.23
CA HIS A 260 3.57 -9.78 -5.07
C HIS A 260 3.03 -10.79 -6.07
N ARG A 261 1.74 -10.73 -6.39
CA ARG A 261 1.14 -11.54 -7.46
C ARG A 261 1.84 -11.30 -8.79
N LEU A 262 2.09 -10.03 -9.14
CA LEU A 262 2.81 -9.66 -10.36
C LEU A 262 4.26 -10.16 -10.36
N LEU A 263 4.97 -10.05 -9.22
CA LEU A 263 6.32 -10.60 -9.07
C LEU A 263 6.37 -12.13 -9.25
N LEU A 264 5.41 -12.85 -8.68
CA LEU A 264 5.31 -14.31 -8.83
C LEU A 264 5.01 -14.69 -10.28
N ALA A 265 4.07 -14.00 -10.93
CA ALA A 265 3.73 -14.23 -12.33
C ALA A 265 4.95 -14.03 -13.24
N LYS A 266 5.74 -12.98 -13.03
CA LYS A 266 6.99 -12.75 -13.76
C LYS A 266 7.99 -13.88 -13.56
N ARG A 267 8.23 -14.31 -12.31
CA ARG A 267 9.16 -15.41 -12.01
C ARG A 267 8.75 -16.71 -12.68
N GLN A 268 7.46 -17.03 -12.69
CA GLN A 268 6.95 -18.22 -13.39
C GLN A 268 7.23 -18.13 -14.89
N ASN A 269 6.98 -16.98 -15.51
CA ASN A 269 7.26 -16.76 -16.93
C ASN A 269 8.77 -16.85 -17.25
N ASP A 270 9.63 -16.31 -16.39
CA ASP A 270 11.08 -16.36 -16.55
C ASP A 270 11.61 -17.81 -16.48
N VAL A 271 11.08 -18.62 -15.55
CA VAL A 271 11.43 -20.04 -15.44
C VAL A 271 11.00 -20.83 -16.68
N VAL A 272 9.76 -20.64 -17.14
CA VAL A 272 9.24 -21.29 -18.34
C VAL A 272 10.06 -20.89 -19.58
N GLY A 273 10.40 -19.60 -19.70
CA GLY A 273 11.27 -19.10 -20.77
C GLY A 273 12.66 -19.76 -20.76
N CYS A 274 13.28 -19.86 -19.59
CA CYS A 274 14.59 -20.50 -19.43
C CYS A 274 14.56 -21.99 -19.77
N CYS A 275 13.56 -22.74 -19.28
CA CYS A 275 13.38 -24.15 -19.62
C CYS A 275 13.17 -24.35 -21.13
N THR A 276 12.40 -23.49 -21.78
CA THR A 276 12.16 -23.54 -23.23
C THR A 276 13.43 -23.26 -24.03
N ALA A 277 14.21 -22.26 -23.62
CA ALA A 277 15.49 -21.94 -24.24
C ALA A 277 16.51 -23.07 -24.07
N LEU A 278 16.59 -23.69 -22.89
CA LEU A 278 17.46 -24.84 -22.63
C LEU A 278 17.05 -26.07 -23.45
N ALA A 279 15.75 -26.36 -23.55
CA ALA A 279 15.24 -27.46 -24.37
C ALA A 279 15.57 -27.26 -25.85
N ALA A 280 15.41 -26.03 -26.36
CA ALA A 280 15.78 -25.68 -27.73
C ALA A 280 17.29 -25.80 -27.98
N ALA A 281 18.13 -25.32 -27.05
CA ALA A 281 19.58 -25.40 -27.14
C ALA A 281 20.11 -26.85 -27.10
N ALA A 282 19.45 -27.73 -26.34
CA ALA A 282 19.82 -29.14 -26.23
C ALA A 282 19.36 -30.00 -27.42
N GLY A 283 18.77 -29.41 -28.47
CA GLY A 283 18.35 -30.14 -29.66
C GLY A 283 17.13 -31.05 -29.44
N PHE A 284 16.44 -30.92 -28.31
CA PHE A 284 15.14 -31.55 -28.10
C PHE A 284 14.11 -30.78 -28.95
N GLY A 285 13.94 -31.21 -30.20
CA GLY A 285 13.01 -30.57 -31.14
C GLY A 285 11.62 -30.44 -30.53
N MET A 286 11.18 -29.18 -30.31
CA MET A 286 9.83 -28.62 -30.12
C MET A 286 8.67 -29.42 -29.50
N GLN A 287 8.86 -30.62 -28.93
CA GLN A 287 7.75 -31.39 -28.34
C GLN A 287 7.37 -30.95 -26.91
N LEU A 288 8.18 -30.10 -26.26
CA LEU A 288 7.88 -29.59 -24.91
C LEU A 288 6.97 -28.34 -24.88
N ALA A 289 6.83 -27.61 -26.00
CA ALA A 289 6.01 -26.40 -26.05
C ALA A 289 4.50 -26.66 -25.87
N SER A 290 4.05 -27.89 -26.16
CA SER A 290 2.65 -28.30 -26.01
C SER A 290 2.24 -28.60 -24.56
N VAL A 291 3.20 -28.83 -23.65
CA VAL A 291 2.89 -29.20 -22.25
C VAL A 291 2.77 -27.95 -21.37
N ALA A 292 3.52 -26.89 -21.67
CA ALA A 292 3.52 -25.66 -20.86
C ALA A 292 2.35 -24.70 -21.16
N THR A 293 1.71 -24.83 -22.32
CA THR A 293 0.59 -23.96 -22.75
C THR A 293 -0.78 -24.60 -22.60
N GLY A 294 -0.90 -25.62 -21.72
CA GLY A 294 -2.10 -26.42 -21.46
C GLY A 294 -3.34 -25.57 -21.16
N ASN A 295 -3.97 -25.10 -22.23
CA ASN A 295 -5.22 -24.40 -22.25
C ASN A 295 -6.28 -25.32 -21.67
N SER A 296 -6.94 -24.82 -20.63
CA SER A 296 -8.12 -25.39 -19.99
C SER A 296 -9.20 -25.68 -21.03
N ARG A 297 -9.21 -26.89 -21.58
CA ARG A 297 -10.37 -27.48 -22.25
C ARG A 297 -10.70 -28.79 -21.56
N LYS A 298 -11.67 -28.67 -20.65
CA LYS A 298 -12.63 -29.67 -20.17
C LYS A 298 -12.13 -31.12 -20.11
N GLY A 299 -11.80 -31.54 -18.89
CA GLY A 299 -12.37 -32.77 -18.31
C GLY A 299 -11.88 -34.10 -18.86
N GLU A 300 -10.58 -34.35 -18.80
CA GLU A 300 -10.07 -35.73 -18.73
C GLU A 300 -9.08 -35.86 -17.58
N LEU A 301 -9.33 -36.83 -16.70
CA LEU A 301 -8.45 -37.21 -15.60
C LEU A 301 -7.15 -37.77 -16.19
N PHE A 302 -6.10 -36.95 -16.25
CA PHE A 302 -4.76 -37.44 -16.58
C PHE A 302 -4.17 -38.17 -15.37
N GLN A 303 -3.96 -39.47 -15.50
CA GLN A 303 -3.09 -40.22 -14.58
C GLN A 303 -1.63 -39.78 -14.80
N PRO A 304 -0.87 -39.46 -13.74
CA PRO A 304 0.53 -39.06 -13.90
C PRO A 304 1.35 -40.28 -14.32
N ALA A 305 1.91 -40.23 -15.54
CA ALA A 305 2.95 -41.16 -15.95
C ALA A 305 4.21 -40.88 -15.12
N THR A 306 4.61 -41.85 -14.30
CA THR A 306 5.87 -41.86 -13.55
C THR A 306 7.05 -41.92 -14.52
N ALA A 307 7.52 -40.76 -14.99
CA ALA A 307 8.79 -40.66 -15.69
C ALA A 307 9.93 -40.73 -14.65
N ARG A 308 10.59 -41.89 -14.57
CA ARG A 308 11.86 -42.04 -13.83
C ARG A 308 12.95 -41.29 -14.59
N ILE A 309 13.38 -40.15 -14.04
CA ILE A 309 14.60 -39.46 -14.50
C ILE A 309 15.80 -40.20 -13.89
N PRO A 310 16.76 -40.71 -14.66
CA PRO A 310 17.97 -41.29 -14.11
C PRO A 310 18.87 -40.19 -13.57
N PHE A 311 19.15 -40.22 -12.27
CA PHE A 311 20.20 -39.43 -11.63
C PHE A 311 21.57 -39.96 -12.12
N GLY A 312 22.14 -39.27 -13.10
CA GLY A 312 23.53 -39.44 -13.52
C GLY A 312 24.43 -38.42 -12.82
N THR A 313 25.40 -38.93 -12.08
CA THR A 313 26.49 -38.24 -11.38
C THR A 313 27.16 -37.12 -12.18
N TRP A 314 27.15 -35.91 -11.64
CA TRP A 314 28.10 -34.84 -12.00
C TRP A 314 29.06 -34.62 -10.83
N LEU A 315 30.19 -35.33 -10.89
CA LEU A 315 31.44 -34.97 -10.22
C LEU A 315 32.59 -35.44 -11.13
N ALA A 316 33.16 -34.50 -11.87
CA ALA A 316 34.54 -34.46 -12.33
C ALA A 316 34.90 -32.98 -12.55
#